data_AF-A0A385BVA3-F1
#
_entry.id   AF-A0A385BVA3-F1
#
_cell.length_a   1.000
_cell.length_b   1.000
_cell.length_c   1.000
_cell.angle_alpha   90.00
_cell.angle_beta   90.00
_cell.angle_gamma   90.00
#
_symmetry.space_group_name_H-M   'P 1'
#
loop_
_entity.id
_entity.type
_entity.pdbx_description
1 polymer ?
#
loop_
_entity_poly.entity_id
_entity_poly.type
_entity_poly.pdbx_seq_one_letter_code
_entity_poly.pdbx_strand_id
1 'polypeptide(L)'
;MVIASSYKFGSDALFVSQKLRENGLNSIIKDEPNETLPFQVLVHEGDLDTAIPIIEKLEIVESDLDPESEGYLVGHNEWNDKMYDPGHYTGGNIEHWIYNKDIWKYIAPIHLISGIGILGLVLLGFIDIDFDSILGITLYLFVGSSMLWQLKNRKRKK
;
A
#
# COMPACT_ATOMS: atom_id res chain seq x y z
N MET A 1 -19.22 7.37 -20.06
CA MET A 1 -17.80 6.96 -19.99
C MET A 1 -17.69 5.62 -20.68
N VAL A 2 -16.59 5.41 -21.39
CA VAL A 2 -16.33 4.23 -22.22
C VAL A 2 -14.99 3.62 -21.82
N ILE A 3 -14.82 2.32 -22.03
CA ILE A 3 -13.58 1.60 -21.71
C ILE A 3 -12.52 1.98 -22.74
N ALA A 4 -11.38 2.49 -22.28
CA ALA A 4 -10.23 2.80 -23.12
C ALA A 4 -9.23 1.64 -23.18
N SER A 5 -9.07 0.91 -22.08
CA SER A 5 -8.19 -0.27 -21.96
C SER A 5 -8.53 -1.07 -20.70
N SER A 6 -8.15 -2.35 -20.69
CA SER A 6 -8.37 -3.29 -19.58
C SER A 6 -7.08 -4.03 -19.27
N TYR A 7 -6.82 -4.31 -17.99
CA TYR A 7 -5.56 -4.88 -17.51
C TYR A 7 -5.79 -5.99 -16.48
N LYS A 8 -4.83 -6.91 -16.41
CA LYS A 8 -4.77 -7.98 -15.41
C LYS A 8 -4.42 -7.44 -14.02
N PHE A 9 -3.56 -6.42 -13.94
CA PHE A 9 -3.07 -5.83 -12.70
C PHE A 9 -3.54 -4.39 -12.50
N GLY A 10 -3.88 -4.05 -11.25
CA GLY A 10 -4.37 -2.70 -10.90
C GLY A 10 -3.28 -1.62 -10.99
N SER A 11 -2.02 -2.01 -10.87
CA SER A 11 -0.84 -1.14 -11.07
C SER A 11 -0.80 -0.59 -12.50
N ASP A 12 -1.06 -1.44 -13.50
CA ASP A 12 -1.03 -1.07 -14.92
C ASP A 12 -2.17 -0.11 -15.24
N ALA A 13 -3.39 -0.46 -14.77
CA ALA A 13 -4.55 0.42 -14.90
C ALA A 13 -4.33 1.78 -14.20
N LEU A 14 -3.64 1.79 -13.05
CA LEU A 14 -3.29 3.02 -12.33
C LEU A 14 -2.26 3.85 -13.09
N PHE A 15 -1.21 3.23 -13.60
CA PHE A 15 -0.17 3.90 -14.39
C PHE A 15 -0.78 4.57 -15.63
N VAL A 16 -1.63 3.85 -16.36
CA VAL A 16 -2.34 4.35 -17.55
C VAL A 16 -3.26 5.50 -17.17
N SER A 17 -4.05 5.32 -16.10
CA SER A 17 -4.96 6.35 -15.60
C SER A 17 -4.22 7.63 -15.23
N GLN A 18 -3.05 7.53 -14.60
CA GLN A 18 -2.19 8.67 -14.29
C GLN A 18 -1.64 9.34 -15.54
N LYS A 19 -1.12 8.57 -16.50
CA LYS A 19 -0.59 9.11 -17.77
C LYS A 19 -1.66 9.83 -18.59
N LEU A 20 -2.89 9.32 -18.62
CA LEU A 20 -4.02 10.00 -19.25
C LEU A 20 -4.35 11.34 -18.55
N ARG A 21 -4.34 11.35 -17.21
CA ARG A 21 -4.58 12.59 -16.42
C ARG A 21 -3.47 13.63 -16.60
N GLU A 22 -2.21 13.20 -16.69
CA GLU A 22 -1.07 14.09 -16.99
C GLU A 22 -1.22 14.76 -18.37
N ASN A 23 -1.87 14.08 -19.32
CA ASN A 23 -2.20 14.62 -20.64
C ASN A 23 -3.54 15.37 -20.68
N GLY A 24 -4.13 15.67 -19.52
CA GLY A 24 -5.36 16.46 -19.40
C GLY A 24 -6.67 15.69 -19.63
N LEU A 25 -6.61 14.35 -19.72
CA LEU A 25 -7.79 13.51 -19.92
C LEU A 25 -8.34 13.03 -18.58
N ASN A 26 -9.65 13.10 -18.41
CA ASN A 26 -10.31 12.56 -17.22
C ASN A 26 -10.48 11.05 -17.35
N SER A 27 -9.77 10.30 -16.51
CA SER A 27 -9.82 8.84 -16.45
C SER A 27 -10.34 8.33 -15.09
N ILE A 28 -11.09 7.22 -15.10
CA ILE A 28 -11.56 6.51 -13.90
C ILE A 28 -11.15 5.03 -14.02
N ILE A 29 -10.83 4.39 -12.90
CA ILE A 29 -10.54 2.96 -12.85
C ILE A 29 -11.77 2.24 -12.28
N LYS A 30 -12.20 1.18 -12.94
CA LYS A 30 -13.25 0.27 -12.47
C LYS A 30 -12.63 -1.09 -12.20
N ASP A 31 -13.04 -1.69 -11.08
CA ASP A 31 -12.61 -3.02 -10.64
C ASP A 31 -13.78 -4.00 -10.79
N GLU A 32 -13.60 -4.99 -11.64
CA GLU A 32 -14.54 -6.08 -11.95
C GLU A 32 -13.89 -7.44 -11.61
N PRO A 33 -13.93 -7.88 -10.35
CA PRO A 33 -13.11 -8.99 -9.85
C PRO A 33 -13.46 -10.37 -10.44
N ASN A 34 -14.53 -10.48 -11.22
CA ASN A 34 -14.98 -11.71 -11.87
C ASN A 34 -14.54 -11.83 -13.34
N GLU A 35 -13.80 -10.85 -13.87
CA GLU A 35 -13.30 -10.86 -15.25
C GLU A 35 -11.82 -11.25 -15.33
N THR A 36 -11.40 -11.77 -16.49
CA THR A 36 -9.99 -12.11 -16.76
C THR A 36 -9.07 -10.88 -16.70
N LEU A 37 -9.59 -9.70 -17.06
CA LEU A 37 -8.91 -8.41 -16.99
C LEU A 37 -9.72 -7.49 -16.06
N PRO A 38 -9.60 -7.67 -14.74
CA PRO A 38 -10.51 -7.07 -13.78
C PRO A 38 -10.37 -5.54 -13.66
N PHE A 39 -9.27 -4.95 -14.12
CA PHE A 39 -9.02 -3.51 -13.98
C PHE A 39 -9.21 -2.77 -15.30
N GLN A 40 -10.31 -2.02 -15.40
CA GLN A 40 -10.68 -1.27 -16.60
C GLN A 40 -10.41 0.23 -16.42
N VAL A 41 -9.79 0.88 -17.41
CA VAL A 41 -9.61 2.33 -17.45
C VAL A 41 -10.69 2.94 -18.34
N LEU A 42 -11.52 3.80 -17.76
CA LEU A 42 -12.62 4.48 -18.43
C LEU A 42 -12.28 5.94 -18.69
N VAL A 43 -12.67 6.44 -19.86
CA VAL A 43 -12.55 7.85 -20.26
C VAL A 43 -13.91 8.39 -20.73
N HIS A 44 -14.01 9.70 -20.94
CA HIS A 44 -15.16 10.27 -21.64
C HIS A 44 -15.15 9.85 -23.11
N GLU A 45 -16.35 9.69 -23.68
CA GLU A 45 -16.50 9.24 -25.07
C GLU A 45 -15.81 10.18 -26.08
N GLY A 46 -15.87 11.49 -25.83
CA GLY A 46 -15.16 12.49 -26.65
C GLY A 46 -13.63 12.49 -26.52
N ASP A 47 -13.09 11.82 -25.49
CA ASP A 47 -11.65 11.76 -25.23
C ASP A 47 -11.03 10.45 -25.72
N LEU A 48 -11.84 9.48 -26.18
CA LEU A 48 -11.40 8.13 -26.53
C LEU A 48 -10.36 8.13 -27.65
N ASP A 49 -10.61 8.88 -28.73
CA ASP A 49 -9.71 8.98 -29.88
C ASP A 49 -8.36 9.61 -29.52
N THR A 50 -8.33 10.41 -28.45
CA THR A 50 -7.08 11.01 -27.93
C THR A 50 -6.38 10.07 -26.94
N ALA A 51 -7.14 9.28 -26.19
CA ALA A 51 -6.62 8.35 -25.19
C ALA A 51 -5.88 7.15 -25.81
N ILE A 52 -6.45 6.54 -26.86
CA ILE A 52 -5.89 5.34 -27.54
C ILE A 52 -4.41 5.52 -27.93
N PRO A 53 -4.01 6.56 -28.70
CA PRO A 53 -2.62 6.70 -29.11
C PRO A 53 -1.66 7.03 -27.95
N ILE A 54 -2.16 7.54 -26.83
CA ILE A 54 -1.35 7.73 -25.62
C ILE A 54 -1.10 6.36 -24.98
N ILE A 55 -2.14 5.53 -24.85
CA ILE A 55 -2.06 4.19 -24.27
C ILE A 55 -1.13 3.29 -25.09
N GLU A 56 -1.27 3.28 -26.41
CA GLU A 56 -0.42 2.47 -27.30
C GLU A 56 1.07 2.83 -27.17
N LYS A 57 1.40 4.12 -26.99
CA LYS A 57 2.78 4.60 -26.78
C LYS A 57 3.37 4.18 -25.44
N LEU A 58 2.55 3.78 -24.47
CA LEU A 58 3.07 3.32 -23.17
C LEU A 58 3.71 1.93 -23.27
N GLU A 59 3.56 1.22 -24.40
CA GLU A 59 4.14 -0.12 -24.65
C GLU A 59 4.03 -1.02 -23.42
N ILE A 60 2.82 -1.08 -22.83
CA ILE A 60 2.59 -1.86 -21.62
C ILE A 60 2.70 -3.32 -21.98
N VAL A 61 3.85 -3.90 -21.67
CA VAL A 61 4.07 -5.32 -21.81
C VAL A 61 3.31 -5.99 -20.66
N GLU A 62 2.16 -6.59 -20.96
CA GLU A 62 1.44 -7.50 -20.04
C GLU A 62 2.24 -8.82 -19.80
N SER A 63 3.56 -8.80 -20.00
CA SER A 63 4.41 -9.85 -19.47
C SER A 63 4.24 -9.80 -17.97
N ASP A 64 3.83 -10.92 -17.38
CA ASP A 64 3.69 -11.12 -15.95
C ASP A 64 4.75 -10.29 -15.21
N LEU A 65 4.36 -9.09 -14.76
CA LEU A 65 5.13 -8.36 -13.76
C LEU A 65 4.89 -9.19 -12.51
N ASP A 66 5.72 -10.22 -12.41
CA ASP A 66 5.89 -11.03 -11.23
C ASP A 66 5.92 -10.04 -10.05
N PRO A 67 5.17 -10.24 -8.97
CA PRO A 67 5.37 -9.45 -7.76
C PRO A 67 6.85 -9.39 -7.29
N GLU A 68 7.72 -10.26 -7.82
CA GLU A 68 9.19 -10.17 -7.74
C GLU A 68 9.83 -9.00 -8.54
N SER A 69 9.25 -8.51 -9.65
CA SER A 69 9.87 -7.51 -10.54
C SER A 69 9.94 -6.10 -9.95
N GLU A 70 9.08 -5.77 -8.98
CA GLU A 70 9.18 -4.52 -8.21
C GLU A 70 10.17 -4.62 -7.02
N GLY A 71 10.81 -5.78 -6.83
CA GLY A 71 11.73 -6.01 -5.71
C GLY A 71 11.07 -5.94 -4.33
N TYR A 72 9.73 -5.87 -4.26
CA TYR A 72 8.97 -5.78 -3.01
C TYR A 72 9.11 -7.03 -2.16
N LEU A 73 8.91 -8.20 -2.77
CA LEU A 73 9.11 -9.48 -2.12
C LEU A 73 10.58 -9.72 -1.77
N VAL A 74 11.49 -9.31 -2.67
CA VAL A 74 12.93 -9.41 -2.44
C VAL A 74 13.36 -8.56 -1.24
N GLY A 75 12.86 -7.31 -1.14
CA GLY A 75 13.13 -6.43 -0.01
C GLY A 75 12.48 -6.88 1.29
N HIS A 76 11.27 -7.44 1.25
CA HIS A 76 10.63 -8.05 2.42
C HIS A 76 11.38 -9.29 2.89
N ASN A 77 11.77 -10.19 1.98
CA ASN A 77 12.54 -11.39 2.31
C ASN A 77 13.94 -11.02 2.83
N GLU A 78 14.62 -10.05 2.22
CA GLU A 78 15.90 -9.56 2.71
C GLU A 78 15.77 -8.99 4.13
N TRP A 79 14.75 -8.17 4.36
CA TRP A 79 14.50 -7.59 5.68
C TRP A 79 14.18 -8.66 6.72
N ASN A 80 13.35 -9.64 6.39
CA ASN A 80 12.99 -10.72 7.30
C ASN A 80 14.22 -11.58 7.68
N ASP A 81 15.10 -11.86 6.71
CA ASP A 81 16.33 -12.62 6.93
C ASP A 81 17.38 -11.84 7.75
N LYS A 82 17.45 -10.52 7.58
CA LYS A 82 18.48 -9.65 8.20
C LYS A 82 17.94 -8.71 9.28
N MET A 83 16.72 -8.91 9.73
CA MET A 83 16.00 -8.08 10.72
C MET A 83 16.74 -7.94 12.06
N TYR A 84 17.66 -8.84 12.37
CA TYR A 84 18.44 -8.79 13.62
C TYR A 84 19.89 -8.37 13.39
N ASP A 85 20.30 -8.08 12.15
CA ASP A 85 21.62 -7.55 11.84
C ASP A 85 21.62 -6.03 12.02
N PRO A 86 22.33 -5.49 13.03
CA PRO A 86 22.39 -4.05 13.26
C PRO A 86 23.03 -3.29 12.08
N GLY A 87 23.92 -3.92 11.30
CA GLY A 87 24.50 -3.32 10.09
C GLY A 87 23.45 -3.12 8.99
N HIS A 88 22.49 -4.04 8.90
CA HIS A 88 21.41 -3.98 7.92
C HIS A 88 20.44 -2.82 8.18
N TYR A 89 20.19 -2.47 9.44
CA TYR A 89 19.38 -1.28 9.78
C TYR A 89 20.01 0.05 9.33
N THR A 90 21.33 0.09 9.14
CA THR A 90 22.06 1.31 8.79
C THR A 90 22.36 1.48 7.30
N GLY A 91 22.15 0.45 6.49
CA GLY A 91 22.45 0.49 5.04
C GLY A 91 21.69 -0.50 4.16
N GLY A 92 20.77 -1.28 4.73
CA GLY A 92 19.90 -2.22 4.02
C GLY A 92 18.60 -1.61 3.52
N ASN A 93 17.86 -2.37 2.71
CA ASN A 93 16.56 -1.98 2.21
C ASN A 93 15.53 -1.98 3.36
N ILE A 94 15.15 -0.80 3.81
CA ILE A 94 14.06 -0.64 4.80
C ILE A 94 12.75 -1.09 4.15
N GLU A 95 11.92 -1.85 4.86
CA GLU A 95 10.63 -2.25 4.30
C GLU A 95 9.75 -1.06 3.92
N HIS A 96 9.08 -1.19 2.77
CA HIS A 96 8.26 -0.15 2.17
C HIS A 96 7.18 0.42 3.10
N TRP A 97 6.61 -0.39 3.99
CA TRP A 97 5.58 0.05 4.93
C TRP A 97 6.13 0.95 6.05
N ILE A 98 7.44 0.93 6.31
CA ILE A 98 8.09 1.78 7.31
C ILE A 98 8.21 3.21 6.80
N TYR A 99 8.54 3.44 5.52
CA TYR A 99 8.69 4.80 4.98
C TYR A 99 7.47 5.31 4.19
N ASN A 100 6.64 4.41 3.63
CA ASN A 100 5.43 4.80 2.90
C ASN A 100 4.29 5.16 3.88
N LYS A 101 4.23 6.44 4.24
CA LYS A 101 3.22 6.97 5.17
C LYS A 101 1.78 6.85 4.66
N ASP A 102 1.53 6.59 3.37
CA ASP A 102 0.16 6.43 2.87
C ASP A 102 -0.45 5.08 3.28
N ILE A 103 0.38 4.08 3.57
CA ILE A 103 -0.03 2.76 4.06
C ILE A 103 -0.33 2.79 5.57
N TRP A 104 0.27 3.73 6.31
CA TRP A 104 0.13 3.82 7.78
C TRP A 104 -1.33 3.95 8.25
N LYS A 105 -2.24 4.45 7.41
CA LYS A 105 -3.68 4.51 7.73
C LYS A 105 -4.32 3.13 7.93
N TYR A 106 -3.74 2.09 7.33
CA TYR A 106 -4.17 0.69 7.49
C TYR A 106 -3.39 -0.03 8.59
N ILE A 107 -2.11 0.32 8.81
CA ILE A 107 -1.23 -0.35 9.78
C ILE A 107 -1.44 0.16 11.21
N ALA A 108 -1.67 1.46 11.39
CA ALA A 108 -1.82 2.05 12.72
C ALA A 108 -3.03 1.48 13.50
N PRO A 109 -4.21 1.25 12.88
CA PRO A 109 -5.32 0.55 13.54
C PRO A 109 -4.96 -0.86 14.00
N ILE A 110 -4.19 -1.62 13.22
CA ILE A 110 -3.76 -2.98 13.58
C ILE A 110 -2.94 -2.95 14.87
N HIS A 111 -1.94 -2.07 14.95
CA HIS A 111 -1.11 -1.92 16.15
C HIS A 111 -1.95 -1.53 17.38
N LEU A 112 -2.89 -0.59 17.22
CA LEU A 112 -3.77 -0.18 18.32
C LEU A 112 -4.69 -1.31 18.77
N ILE A 113 -5.30 -2.05 17.84
CA ILE A 113 -6.17 -3.19 18.15
C ILE A 113 -5.36 -4.30 18.84
N SER A 114 -4.14 -4.59 18.39
CA SER A 114 -3.25 -5.55 19.06
C SER A 114 -2.96 -5.14 20.50
N GLY A 115 -2.58 -3.87 20.73
CA GLY A 115 -2.33 -3.37 22.08
C GLY A 115 -3.56 -3.39 22.99
N ILE A 116 -4.72 -2.98 22.47
CA ILE A 116 -6.01 -3.04 23.19
C ILE A 116 -6.42 -4.49 23.45
N GLY A 117 -6.17 -5.39 22.50
CA GLY A 117 -6.49 -6.82 22.62
C GLY A 117 -5.70 -7.48 23.74
N ILE A 118 -4.38 -7.27 23.78
CA ILE A 118 -3.53 -7.76 24.86
C ILE A 118 -3.99 -7.17 26.20
N LEU A 119 -4.25 -5.86 26.26
CA LEU A 119 -4.79 -5.21 27.46
C LEU A 119 -6.12 -5.84 27.90
N GLY A 120 -7.02 -6.14 26.97
CA GLY A 120 -8.29 -6.79 27.24
C GLY A 120 -8.12 -8.20 27.81
N LEU A 121 -7.20 -8.99 27.27
CA LEU A 121 -6.88 -10.33 27.77
C LEU A 121 -6.31 -10.29 29.19
N VAL A 122 -5.45 -9.31 29.48
CA VAL A 122 -4.92 -9.05 30.82
C VAL A 122 -6.03 -8.68 31.80
N LEU A 123 -6.91 -7.73 31.43
CA LEU A 123 -8.02 -7.29 32.29
C LEU A 123 -9.04 -8.40 32.57
N LEU A 124 -9.22 -9.33 31.64
CA LEU A 124 -10.10 -10.49 31.79
C LEU A 124 -9.44 -11.66 32.52
N GLY A 125 -8.15 -11.54 32.89
CA GLY A 125 -7.42 -12.57 33.64
C GLY A 125 -6.97 -13.77 32.80
N PHE A 126 -6.91 -13.63 31.47
CA PHE A 126 -6.38 -14.68 30.57
C PHE A 126 -4.86 -14.63 30.42
N ILE A 127 -4.24 -13.49 30.73
CA ILE A 127 -2.79 -13.26 30.67
C ILE A 127 -2.36 -12.58 31.97
N ASP A 128 -1.24 -13.01 32.54
CA ASP A 128 -0.67 -12.40 33.75
C ASP A 128 -0.07 -11.01 33.46
N ILE A 129 -0.11 -10.14 34.47
CA ILE A 129 0.55 -8.84 34.40
C ILE A 129 2.04 -9.04 34.72
N ASP A 130 2.85 -9.13 33.68
CA ASP A 130 4.31 -9.17 33.76
C ASP A 130 4.97 -8.07 32.91
N PHE A 131 6.30 -8.01 32.98
CA PHE A 131 7.08 -7.01 32.25
C PHE A 131 6.83 -7.08 30.75
N ASP A 132 6.78 -8.29 30.19
CA ASP A 132 6.62 -8.51 28.75
C ASP A 132 5.24 -8.04 28.27
N SER A 133 4.18 -8.34 29.03
CA SER A 133 2.81 -7.91 28.74
C SER A 133 2.69 -6.38 28.81
N ILE A 134 3.26 -5.75 29.85
CA ILE A 134 3.28 -4.29 29.99
C ILE A 134 4.06 -3.63 28.85
N LEU A 135 5.24 -4.17 28.52
CA LEU A 135 6.10 -3.67 27.46
C LEU A 135 5.40 -3.80 26.10
N GLY A 136 4.81 -4.95 25.81
CA GLY A 136 4.07 -5.21 24.58
C GLY A 136 2.89 -4.25 24.41
N ILE A 137 2.03 -4.11 25.43
CA ILE A 137 0.91 -3.16 25.41
C ILE A 137 1.42 -1.74 25.15
N THR A 138 2.46 -1.31 25.87
CA THR A 138 3.02 0.04 25.76
C THR A 138 3.57 0.29 24.35
N LEU A 139 4.35 -0.65 23.80
CA LEU A 139 4.92 -0.53 22.46
C LEU A 139 3.83 -0.45 21.38
N TYR A 140 2.87 -1.37 21.38
CA TYR A 140 1.81 -1.39 20.38
C TYR A 140 0.96 -0.12 20.40
N LEU A 141 0.56 0.34 21.58
CA LEU A 141 -0.22 1.57 21.74
C LEU A 141 0.59 2.81 21.38
N PHE A 142 1.86 2.89 21.78
CA PHE A 142 2.74 4.01 21.48
C PHE A 142 3.03 4.14 19.99
N VAL A 143 3.42 3.03 19.33
CA VAL A 143 3.70 2.99 17.89
C VAL A 143 2.45 3.37 17.10
N GLY A 144 1.31 2.72 17.37
CA GLY A 144 0.05 3.00 16.68
C GLY A 144 -0.40 4.46 16.84
N SER A 145 -0.30 5.00 18.06
CA SER A 145 -0.67 6.39 18.35
C SER A 145 0.27 7.40 17.68
N SER A 146 1.58 7.11 17.67
CA SER A 146 2.59 7.92 16.98
C SER A 146 2.33 7.99 15.47
N MET A 147 2.00 6.85 14.84
CA MET A 147 1.67 6.79 13.41
C MET A 147 0.43 7.64 13.10
N LEU A 148 -0.65 7.54 13.89
CA LEU A 148 -1.85 8.36 13.71
C LEU A 148 -1.57 9.86 13.91
N TRP A 149 -0.76 10.21 14.91
CA TRP A 149 -0.39 11.60 15.17
C TRP A 149 0.39 12.21 14.00
N GLN A 150 1.35 11.48 13.44
CA GLN A 150 2.11 11.90 12.26
C GLN A 150 1.22 12.04 11.01
N LEU A 151 0.29 11.11 10.79
CA LEU A 151 -0.69 11.18 9.71
C LEU A 151 -1.58 12.43 9.83
N LYS A 152 -2.06 12.73 11.03
CA LYS A 152 -2.89 13.92 11.31
C LYS A 152 -2.11 15.22 11.05
N ASN A 153 -0.85 15.29 11.47
CA ASN A 153 -0.01 16.47 11.26
C ASN A 153 0.38 16.66 9.79
N ARG A 154 0.52 15.59 9.00
CA ARG A 154 0.75 15.69 7.55
C ARG A 154 -0.40 16.39 6.82
N LYS A 155 -1.66 16.11 7.21
CA LYS A 155 -2.84 16.76 6.62
C LYS A 155 -2.98 18.23 6.96
N ARG A 156 -2.34 18.73 8.03
CA ARG A 156 -2.37 20.14 8.45
C ARG A 156 -1.36 21.04 7.74
N LYS A 157 -0.38 20.45 7.03
CA LYS A 157 0.69 21.16 6.30
C LYS A 157 0.45 21.26 4.78
N LYS A 158 -0.65 20.67 4.29
CA LYS A 158 -1.15 20.90 2.92
C LYS A 158 -2.25 21.95 3.00
#